data_AF-A0A922YCZ8-F1
#
_entry.id   AF-A0A922YCZ8-F1
#
_cell.length_a   1.000
_cell.length_b   1.000
_cell.length_c   1.000
_cell.angle_alpha   90.00
_cell.angle_beta   90.00
_cell.angle_gamma   90.00
#
_symmetry.space_group_name_H-M   'P 1'
#
loop_
_entity.id
_entity.type
_entity.pdbx_description
1 polymer ?
#
loop_
_entity_poly.entity_id
_entity_poly.type
_entity_poly.pdbx_seq_one_letter_code
_entity_poly.pdbx_strand_id
1 'polypeptide(L)'
;MSLAKHRWRPLLIAAGAALPTAFAGGSMTKIDAWYRGLEKSSLNPPDWVFAPAWTLIYTLAALAAAAGWLNYKVVELNGPFGAGS
;
A
#
# COMPACT_ATOMS: atom_id res chain seq x y z
N MET A 1 5.82 18.49 -24.58
CA MET A 1 5.40 17.22 -23.95
C MET A 1 6.08 17.04 -22.59
N SER A 2 5.61 17.67 -21.50
CA SER A 2 6.14 17.38 -20.14
C SER A 2 5.22 17.94 -19.04
N LEU A 3 4.00 17.41 -18.92
CA LEU A 3 3.12 17.67 -17.76
C LEU A 3 2.72 16.37 -17.03
N ALA A 4 2.92 15.21 -17.66
CA ALA A 4 2.63 13.91 -17.05
C ALA A 4 3.67 13.49 -15.99
N LYS A 5 4.94 13.91 -16.13
CA LYS A 5 6.06 13.42 -15.31
C LYS A 5 5.92 13.72 -13.81
N HIS A 6 5.16 14.75 -13.41
CA HIS A 6 5.04 15.14 -12.00
C HIS A 6 3.95 14.38 -11.23
N ARG A 7 2.90 13.89 -11.91
CA ARG A 7 1.78 13.17 -11.26
C ARG A 7 2.11 11.74 -10.84
N TRP A 8 3.17 11.16 -11.40
CA TRP A 8 3.52 9.73 -11.25
C TRP A 8 4.49 9.50 -10.10
N ARG A 9 5.19 10.55 -9.65
CA ARG A 9 6.15 10.49 -8.54
C ARG A 9 5.53 9.90 -7.25
N PRO A 10 4.35 10.33 -6.77
CA PRO A 10 3.76 9.73 -5.57
C PRO A 10 3.36 8.26 -5.77
N LEU A 11 2.88 7.88 -6.96
CA LEU A 11 2.56 6.48 -7.27
C LEU A 11 3.81 5.59 -7.29
N LEU A 12 4.92 6.09 -7.86
CA LEU A 12 6.19 5.37 -7.89
C LEU A 12 6.82 5.22 -6.50
N ILE A 13 6.71 6.25 -5.65
CA ILE A 13 7.16 6.20 -4.25
C ILE A 13 6.31 5.23 -3.44
N ALA A 14 4.98 5.29 -3.59
CA ALA A 14 4.06 4.38 -2.90
C ALA A 14 4.26 2.92 -3.34
N ALA A 15 4.40 2.67 -4.64
CA ALA A 15 4.69 1.34 -5.17
C ALA A 15 6.07 0.84 -4.71
N GLY A 16 7.08 1.73 -4.73
CA GLY A 16 8.43 1.43 -4.26
C GLY A 16 8.52 1.13 -2.77
N ALA A 17 7.61 1.65 -1.94
CA ALA A 17 7.52 1.32 -0.51
C ALA A 17 6.69 0.06 -0.26
N ALA A 18 5.56 -0.11 -0.97
CA ALA A 18 4.63 -1.21 -0.76
C ALA A 18 5.20 -2.58 -1.17
N LEU A 19 5.91 -2.64 -2.31
CA LEU A 19 6.42 -3.91 -2.84
C LEU A 19 7.50 -4.55 -1.95
N PRO A 20 8.51 -3.81 -1.44
CA PRO A 20 9.49 -4.36 -0.50
C PRO A 20 8.88 -4.75 0.84
N THR A 21 7.93 -3.96 1.37
CA THR A 21 7.24 -4.30 2.63
C THR A 21 6.43 -5.58 2.49
N ALA A 22 5.71 -5.76 1.38
CA ALA A 22 4.98 -6.99 1.09
C ALA A 22 5.92 -8.20 0.93
N PHE A 23 7.04 -8.02 0.22
CA PHE A 23 8.02 -9.09 0.01
C PHE A 23 8.76 -9.48 1.30
N ALA A 24 9.14 -8.50 2.12
CA ALA A 24 9.79 -8.72 3.40
C ALA A 24 8.84 -9.40 4.41
N GLY A 25 7.59 -8.94 4.49
CA GLY A 25 6.58 -9.55 5.37
C GLY A 25 6.27 -11.00 5.00
N GLY A 26 6.14 -11.29 3.70
CA GLY A 26 5.90 -12.66 3.21
C GLY A 26 7.08 -13.59 3.43
N SER A 27 8.32 -13.12 3.25
CA SER A 27 9.53 -13.95 3.39
C SER A 27 9.93 -14.21 4.85
N MET A 28 9.56 -13.33 5.79
CA MET A 28 9.86 -13.50 7.22
C MET A 28 8.84 -14.39 7.95
N THR A 29 7.69 -14.70 7.34
CA THR A 29 6.66 -15.53 7.96
C THR A 29 7.07 -17.01 7.93
N LYS A 30 7.66 -17.50 9.02
CA LYS A 30 7.99 -18.93 9.18
C LYS A 30 6.77 -19.73 9.64
N ILE A 31 6.21 -20.50 8.71
CA ILE A 31 5.15 -21.47 8.97
C ILE A 31 5.81 -22.80 9.40
N ASP A 32 6.23 -22.86 10.67
CA ASP A 32 6.94 -24.00 11.24
C ASP A 32 5.98 -25.11 11.74
N ALA A 33 6.54 -26.24 12.17
CA ALA A 33 5.79 -27.42 12.61
C ALA A 33 4.80 -27.12 13.74
N TRP A 34 5.13 -26.18 14.64
CA TRP A 34 4.25 -25.75 15.72
C TRP A 34 2.97 -25.05 15.20
N TYR A 35 3.08 -24.25 14.13
CA TYR A 35 1.95 -23.53 13.53
C TYR A 35 1.03 -24.45 12.72
N ARG A 36 1.60 -25.52 12.14
CA ARG A 36 0.84 -26.56 11.43
C ARG A 36 0.22 -27.60 12.36
N GLY A 37 0.79 -27.78 13.56
CA GLY A 37 0.28 -28.67 14.60
C GLY A 37 -0.85 -28.08 15.46
N LEU A 38 -1.13 -26.79 15.30
CA LEU A 38 -2.29 -26.15 15.93
C LEU A 38 -3.59 -26.67 15.34
N GLU A 39 -4.53 -27.03 16.21
CA GLU A 39 -5.88 -27.40 15.83
C GLU A 39 -6.62 -26.14 15.31
N LYS A 40 -6.53 -25.91 14.00
CA LYS A 40 -7.17 -24.78 13.34
C LYS A 40 -8.65 -25.10 13.12
N SER A 41 -9.53 -24.17 13.52
CA SER A 41 -10.95 -24.19 13.13
C SER A 41 -11.09 -24.26 11.61
N SER A 42 -12.15 -24.93 11.12
CA SER A 42 -12.46 -25.07 9.69
C SER A 42 -12.71 -23.74 8.97
N LEU A 43 -12.91 -22.65 9.71
CA LEU A 43 -13.06 -21.29 9.18
C LEU A 43 -11.73 -20.59 8.88
N ASN A 44 -10.58 -21.19 9.20
CA ASN A 44 -9.30 -20.59 8.88
C ASN A 44 -9.03 -20.66 7.36
N PRO A 45 -8.82 -19.51 6.69
CA PRO A 45 -8.49 -19.51 5.28
C PRO A 45 -7.11 -20.16 5.06
N PRO A 46 -6.89 -20.79 3.89
CA PRO A 46 -5.58 -21.34 3.53
C PRO A 46 -4.47 -20.30 3.60
N ASP A 47 -3.25 -20.72 3.97
CA ASP A 47 -2.09 -19.83 4.16
C ASP A 47 -1.78 -18.99 2.90
N TRP A 48 -2.09 -19.50 1.69
CA TRP A 48 -1.88 -18.78 0.44
C TRP A 48 -2.80 -17.56 0.27
N VAL A 49 -3.95 -17.50 0.94
CA VAL A 49 -4.94 -16.40 0.82
C VAL A 49 -4.43 -15.12 1.49
N PHE A 50 -3.52 -15.24 2.46
CA PHE A 50 -2.93 -14.08 3.11
C PHE A 50 -2.12 -13.22 2.13
N ALA A 51 -1.45 -13.83 1.14
CA ALA A 51 -0.69 -13.09 0.14
C ALA A 51 -1.58 -12.14 -0.70
N PRO A 52 -2.66 -12.61 -1.37
CA PRO A 52 -3.62 -11.75 -2.04
C PRO A 52 -4.27 -10.69 -1.13
N ALA A 53 -4.60 -11.05 0.12
CA ALA A 53 -5.20 -10.11 1.07
C ALA A 53 -4.26 -8.94 1.38
N TRP A 54 -2.98 -9.21 1.66
CA TRP A 54 -1.98 -8.17 1.90
C TRP A 54 -1.71 -7.32 0.65
N THR A 55 -1.64 -7.94 -0.54
CA THR A 55 -1.52 -7.18 -1.79
C THR A 55 -2.67 -6.20 -1.96
N LEU A 56 -3.91 -6.63 -1.70
CA LEU A 56 -5.07 -5.77 -1.80
C LEU A 56 -5.00 -4.60 -0.79
N ILE A 57 -4.69 -4.88 0.48
CA ILE A 57 -4.57 -3.85 1.52
C ILE A 57 -3.52 -2.80 1.13
N TYR A 58 -2.32 -3.22 0.73
CA TYR A 58 -1.27 -2.28 0.35
C TYR A 58 -1.60 -1.49 -0.92
N THR A 59 -2.28 -2.12 -1.88
CA THR A 59 -2.75 -1.43 -3.09
C THR A 59 -3.75 -0.34 -2.72
N LEU A 60 -4.74 -0.66 -1.87
CA LEU A 60 -5.74 0.29 -1.43
C LEU A 60 -5.12 1.42 -0.60
N ALA A 61 -4.17 1.12 0.29
CA ALA A 61 -3.44 2.12 1.07
C ALA A 61 -2.63 3.07 0.17
N ALA A 62 -1.93 2.54 -0.83
CA ALA A 62 -1.19 3.34 -1.80
C ALA A 62 -2.12 4.25 -2.62
N LEU A 63 -3.27 3.74 -3.05
CA LEU A 63 -4.28 4.51 -3.76
C LEU A 63 -4.86 5.62 -2.88
N ALA A 64 -5.18 5.34 -1.61
CA ALA A 64 -5.69 6.32 -0.66
C ALA A 64 -4.66 7.43 -0.41
N ALA A 65 -3.40 7.08 -0.20
CA ALA A 65 -2.30 8.04 -0.02
C ALA A 65 -2.11 8.91 -1.28
N ALA A 66 -2.14 8.31 -2.47
CA ALA A 66 -2.02 9.05 -3.74
C ALA A 66 -3.20 10.00 -3.97
N ALA A 67 -4.43 9.54 -3.68
CA ALA A 67 -5.63 10.37 -3.77
C ALA A 67 -5.59 11.55 -2.78
N GLY A 68 -5.15 11.32 -1.54
CA GLY A 68 -4.94 12.37 -0.54
C GLY A 68 -3.92 13.41 -1.01
N TRP A 69 -2.79 12.97 -1.56
CA TRP A 69 -1.74 13.86 -2.08
C TRP A 69 -2.22 14.73 -3.25
N LEU A 70 -3.00 14.15 -4.17
CA LEU A 70 -3.57 14.88 -5.30
C LEU A 70 -4.63 15.90 -4.85
N ASN A 71 -5.48 15.55 -3.89
CA ASN A 71 -6.46 16.48 -3.31
C ASN A 71 -5.78 17.62 -2.54
N TYR A 72 -4.77 17.33 -1.73
CA TYR A 72 -3.99 18.36 -1.02
C TYR A 72 -3.39 19.37 -2.01
N LYS A 73 -2.79 18.89 -3.11
CA LYS A 73 -2.23 19.77 -4.14
C LYS A 73 -3.30 20.59 -4.87
N VAL A 74 -4.49 20.03 -5.11
CA VAL A 74 -5.61 20.77 -5.72
C VAL A 74 -6.12 21.87 -4.79
N VAL A 75 -6.18 21.62 -3.48
CA VAL A 75 -6.62 22.61 -2.48
C VAL A 75 -5.56 23.72 -2.29
N GLU A 76 -4.28 23.37 -2.24
CA GLU A 76 -3.15 24.32 -2.19
C GLU A 76 -3.12 25.23 -3.44
N LEU A 77 -3.43 24.68 -4.62
CA LEU A 77 -3.38 25.42 -5.89
C LEU A 77 -4.66 26.22 -6.21
N ASN A 78 -5.82 25.91 -5.61
CA ASN A 78 -7.10 26.58 -5.91
C ASN A 78 -7.59 27.54 -4.82
N GLY A 79 -6.92 27.65 -3.67
CA GLY A 79 -7.33 28.54 -2.59
C GLY A 79 -6.63 29.92 -2.60
N PRO A 80 -7.25 30.98 -2.03
CA PRO A 80 -6.59 32.27 -1.77
C PRO A 80 -5.48 32.21 -0.67
N PHE A 81 -5.16 31.01 -0.18
CA PHE A 81 -4.20 30.76 0.91
C PHE A 81 -2.92 30.05 0.45
N GLY A 82 -2.73 29.84 -0.87
CA GLY A 82 -1.52 29.20 -1.44
C GLY A 82 -0.34 30.15 -1.67
N ALA A 83 -0.50 31.44 -1.37
CA ALA A 83 0.56 32.44 -1.43
C ALA A 83 0.70 33.13 -0.07
N GLY A 84 1.67 32.70 0.73
CA GLY A 84 2.23 33.48 1.85
C GLY A 84 1.71 33.14 3.24
N SER A 85 2.48 32.29 3.93
CA SER A 85 3.15 32.61 5.22
C SER A 85 4.28 31.62 5.44
#